data_AF-A0A838QCA5-F1
#
_entry.id   AF-A0A838QCA5-F1
#
_cell.length_a   1.000
_cell.length_b   1.000
_cell.length_c   1.000
_cell.angle_alpha   90.00
_cell.angle_beta   90.00
_cell.angle_gamma   90.00
#
_symmetry.space_group_name_H-M   'P 1'
#
loop_
_entity.id
_entity.type
_entity.pdbx_description
1 polymer ?
#
loop_
_entity_poly.entity_id
_entity_poly.type
_entity_poly.pdbx_seq_one_letter_code
_entity_poly.pdbx_strand_id
1 'polypeptide(L)'
;MATTIEPGRREPHVPDVHTFEHHWQDEADAAFLYRILAESEPDAHKKDIYARLAAVEDRHVVVWGELMAEHGHPAKPFKPSARARILARLGKTFGPGFLLPMLLQEEGREVKAYLDMHRATPAGAPGGGEALTLAKESADHAMTLAGISGKSGEPWHRTESGGFLRNVVYGFNDGLTANFGLVAGIIGAGIAQEHQAVVVAGVAGVIADALSMGSSGFLAAKSEREVYDYEIAMEKDEIALMPEIERDELALIYEAKGMDASAAHTLATQVMADPARMLEEQ
;
A
#
# COMPACT_ATOMS: atom_id res chain seq x y z
N MET A 1 4.61 -21.11 39.92
CA MET A 1 3.22 -20.97 39.41
C MET A 1 3.31 -20.11 38.17
N ALA A 2 3.24 -20.74 36.99
CA ALA A 2 3.25 -20.05 35.71
C ALA A 2 1.84 -19.52 35.45
N THR A 3 1.72 -18.21 35.27
CA THR A 3 0.46 -17.57 34.89
C THR A 3 0.31 -17.70 33.38
N THR A 4 -0.47 -18.67 32.93
CA THR A 4 -0.91 -18.79 31.55
C THR A 4 -1.81 -17.59 31.25
N ILE A 5 -1.37 -16.68 30.39
CA ILE A 5 -2.24 -15.64 29.82
C ILE A 5 -3.08 -16.33 28.76
N GLU A 6 -4.37 -16.53 29.04
CA GLU A 6 -5.31 -16.96 28.02
C GLU A 6 -5.43 -15.88 26.93
N PRO A 7 -5.42 -16.26 25.63
CA PRO A 7 -5.69 -15.32 24.57
C PRO A 7 -7.13 -14.83 24.72
N GLY A 8 -7.29 -13.53 25.03
CA GLY A 8 -8.59 -12.88 25.13
C GLY A 8 -9.39 -13.14 23.87
N ARG A 9 -10.55 -13.78 24.04
CA ARG A 9 -11.58 -13.92 23.00
C ARG A 9 -11.91 -12.52 22.51
N ARG A 10 -11.50 -12.15 21.29
CA ARG A 10 -11.97 -10.91 20.66
C ARG A 10 -13.48 -11.08 20.49
N GLU A 11 -14.26 -10.26 21.18
CA GLU A 11 -15.71 -10.20 20.94
C GLU A 11 -15.94 -9.89 19.45
N PRO A 12 -16.98 -10.46 18.82
CA PRO A 12 -17.31 -10.12 17.44
C PRO A 12 -17.54 -8.62 17.37
N HIS A 13 -16.65 -7.91 16.68
CA HIS A 13 -16.74 -6.48 16.47
C HIS A 13 -17.93 -6.25 15.54
N VAL A 14 -19.11 -5.99 16.09
CA VAL A 14 -20.19 -5.37 15.34
C VAL A 14 -19.61 -4.06 14.81
N PRO A 15 -19.58 -3.81 13.49
CA PRO A 15 -18.96 -2.61 12.95
C PRO A 15 -19.58 -1.39 13.63
N ASP A 16 -18.73 -0.49 14.11
CA ASP A 16 -19.19 0.76 14.73
C ASP A 16 -19.92 1.58 13.66
N VAL A 17 -21.01 2.25 14.03
CA VAL A 17 -21.74 3.17 13.14
C VAL A 17 -20.79 4.22 12.56
N HIS A 18 -19.77 4.61 13.32
CA HIS A 18 -18.72 5.52 12.87
C HIS A 18 -17.90 4.94 11.69
N THR A 19 -17.69 3.61 11.65
CA THR A 19 -17.01 2.93 10.54
C THR A 19 -17.86 2.99 9.28
N PHE A 20 -19.18 2.81 9.40
CA PHE A 20 -20.09 2.93 8.26
C PHE A 20 -20.19 4.36 7.71
N GLU A 21 -20.25 5.38 8.58
CA GLU A 21 -20.26 6.79 8.14
C GLU A 21 -18.94 7.16 7.44
N HIS A 22 -17.81 6.58 7.89
CA HIS A 22 -16.52 6.78 7.25
C HIS A 22 -16.47 6.17 5.84
N HIS A 23 -16.82 4.89 5.68
CA HIS A 23 -16.87 4.25 4.36
C HIS A 23 -17.84 4.97 3.43
N TRP A 24 -19.04 5.32 3.91
CA TRP A 24 -19.99 6.08 3.11
C TRP A 24 -19.41 7.41 2.59
N GLN A 25 -18.63 8.12 3.42
CA GLN A 25 -18.02 9.39 3.04
C GLN A 25 -16.85 9.21 2.06
N ASP A 26 -16.04 8.17 2.23
CA ASP A 26 -14.91 7.86 1.34
C ASP A 26 -15.42 7.55 -0.07
N GLU A 27 -16.42 6.67 -0.18
CA GLU A 27 -17.05 6.26 -1.45
C GLU A 27 -17.67 7.47 -2.16
N ALA A 28 -18.35 8.34 -1.40
CA ALA A 28 -18.95 9.55 -1.96
C ALA A 28 -17.90 10.59 -2.41
N ASP A 29 -16.78 10.69 -1.69
CA ASP A 29 -15.65 11.53 -2.07
C ASP A 29 -14.93 10.97 -3.31
N ALA A 30 -14.74 9.65 -3.42
CA ALA A 30 -14.18 8.96 -4.57
C ALA A 30 -15.05 9.20 -5.81
N ALA A 31 -16.37 8.98 -5.71
CA ALA A 31 -17.32 9.29 -6.78
C ALA A 31 -17.23 10.75 -7.25
N PHE A 32 -17.04 11.68 -6.31
CA PHE A 32 -16.88 13.10 -6.61
C PHE A 32 -15.55 13.40 -7.32
N LEU A 33 -14.45 12.83 -6.87
CA LEU A 33 -13.11 13.01 -7.47
C LEU A 33 -13.01 12.37 -8.85
N TYR A 34 -13.60 11.20 -9.07
CA TYR A 34 -13.68 10.56 -10.38
C TYR A 34 -14.45 11.40 -11.40
N ARG A 35 -15.54 12.04 -11.01
CA ARG A 35 -16.26 12.97 -11.91
C ARG A 35 -15.38 14.16 -12.31
N ILE A 36 -14.57 14.69 -11.38
CA ILE A 36 -13.64 15.78 -11.68
C ILE A 36 -12.55 15.32 -12.66
N LEU A 37 -12.04 14.09 -12.50
CA LEU A 37 -11.13 13.49 -13.46
C LEU A 37 -11.78 13.35 -14.83
N ALA A 38 -12.99 12.79 -14.91
CA ALA A 38 -13.74 12.65 -16.16
C ALA A 38 -14.03 14.01 -16.85
N GLU A 39 -14.30 15.07 -16.08
CA GLU A 39 -14.51 16.42 -16.62
C GLU A 39 -13.24 17.05 -17.18
N SER A 40 -12.08 16.74 -16.60
CA SER A 40 -10.79 17.35 -16.93
C SER A 40 -9.91 16.51 -17.87
N GLU A 41 -10.30 15.27 -18.15
CA GLU A 41 -9.56 14.33 -19.00
C GLU A 41 -9.84 14.58 -20.50
N PRO A 42 -8.81 14.93 -21.30
CA PRO A 42 -8.97 15.11 -22.74
C PRO A 42 -9.15 13.80 -23.52
N ASP A 43 -8.61 12.67 -23.04
CA ASP A 43 -8.74 11.38 -23.70
C ASP A 43 -10.15 10.79 -23.49
N ALA A 44 -10.89 10.57 -24.58
CA ALA A 44 -12.27 10.10 -24.52
C ALA A 44 -12.42 8.72 -23.86
N HIS A 45 -11.42 7.85 -24.00
CA HIS A 45 -11.42 6.52 -23.40
C HIS A 45 -11.16 6.59 -21.89
N LYS A 46 -10.13 7.33 -21.46
CA LYS A 46 -9.85 7.55 -20.02
C LYS A 46 -11.00 8.25 -19.31
N LYS A 47 -11.62 9.23 -19.97
CA LYS A 47 -12.81 9.90 -19.48
C LYS A 47 -13.98 8.94 -19.22
N ASP A 48 -14.25 8.03 -20.16
CA ASP A 48 -15.29 7.01 -20.00
C ASP A 48 -14.99 6.10 -18.80
N ILE A 49 -13.74 5.69 -18.64
CA ILE A 49 -13.30 4.89 -17.49
C ILE A 49 -13.57 5.64 -16.17
N TYR A 50 -13.13 6.89 -16.03
CA TYR A 50 -13.39 7.67 -14.82
C TYR A 50 -14.90 7.86 -14.54
N ALA A 51 -15.71 8.05 -15.58
CA ALA A 51 -17.16 8.16 -15.42
C ALA A 51 -17.81 6.85 -14.95
N ARG A 52 -17.31 5.71 -15.44
CA ARG A 52 -17.75 4.38 -15.00
C ARG A 52 -17.35 4.08 -13.56
N LEU A 53 -16.12 4.41 -13.16
CA LEU A 53 -15.66 4.29 -11.77
C LEU A 53 -16.54 5.12 -10.84
N ALA A 54 -16.82 6.38 -11.18
CA ALA A 54 -17.75 7.21 -10.41
C ALA A 54 -19.15 6.59 -10.24
N ALA A 55 -19.66 5.91 -11.28
CA ALA A 55 -20.94 5.23 -11.24
C ALA A 55 -20.92 3.92 -10.43
N VAL A 56 -19.75 3.31 -10.22
CA VAL A 56 -19.55 2.19 -9.30
C VAL A 56 -19.63 2.70 -7.87
N GLU A 57 -18.85 3.73 -7.54
CA GLU A 57 -18.87 4.32 -6.20
C GLU A 57 -20.24 4.86 -5.80
N ASP A 58 -21.01 5.42 -6.75
CA ASP A 58 -22.40 5.82 -6.50
C ASP A 58 -23.27 4.65 -6.00
N ARG A 59 -23.00 3.41 -6.45
CA ARG A 59 -23.70 2.22 -5.94
C ARG A 59 -23.22 1.87 -4.54
N HIS A 60 -21.92 1.96 -4.26
CA HIS A 60 -21.40 1.73 -2.91
C HIS A 60 -21.99 2.73 -1.91
N VAL A 61 -22.09 4.01 -2.27
CA VAL A 61 -22.74 5.07 -1.48
C VAL A 61 -24.19 4.71 -1.13
N VAL A 62 -24.93 4.13 -2.06
CA VAL A 62 -26.31 3.66 -1.81
C VAL A 62 -26.32 2.49 -0.83
N VAL A 63 -25.48 1.47 -1.05
CA VAL A 63 -25.37 0.30 -0.18
C VAL A 63 -25.01 0.71 1.25
N TRP A 64 -23.99 1.54 1.42
CA TRP A 64 -23.60 2.06 2.73
C TRP A 64 -24.70 2.93 3.36
N GLY A 65 -25.41 3.73 2.56
CA GLY A 65 -26.53 4.53 3.04
C GLY A 65 -27.70 3.70 3.56
N GLU A 66 -28.01 2.58 2.90
CA GLU A 66 -29.02 1.61 3.33
C GLU A 66 -28.60 0.91 4.62
N LEU A 67 -27.36 0.40 4.69
CA LEU A 67 -26.80 -0.23 5.89
C LEU A 67 -26.84 0.72 7.10
N MET A 68 -26.46 1.98 6.90
CA MET A 68 -26.52 3.01 7.94
C MET A 68 -27.97 3.28 8.40
N ALA A 69 -28.93 3.31 7.47
CA ALA A 69 -30.34 3.52 7.79
C ALA A 69 -30.94 2.35 8.59
N GLU A 70 -30.57 1.11 8.26
CA GLU A 70 -30.97 -0.10 9.01
C GLU A 70 -30.51 -0.08 10.47
N HIS A 71 -29.35 0.54 10.73
CA HIS A 71 -28.79 0.71 12.07
C HIS A 71 -29.29 1.98 12.78
N GLY A 72 -30.29 2.68 12.23
CA GLY A 72 -30.93 3.84 12.85
C GLY A 72 -30.21 5.17 12.61
N HIS A 73 -29.25 5.22 11.68
CA HIS A 73 -28.42 6.38 11.39
C HIS A 73 -28.47 6.74 9.89
N PRO A 74 -29.60 7.27 9.37
CA PRO A 74 -29.71 7.53 7.93
C PRO A 74 -28.63 8.50 7.42
N ALA A 75 -28.09 8.22 6.24
CA ALA A 75 -27.05 9.02 5.61
C ALA A 75 -27.49 10.48 5.42
N LYS A 76 -26.58 11.41 5.71
CA LYS A 76 -26.80 12.85 5.49
C LYS A 76 -26.64 13.17 4.00
N PRO A 77 -27.16 14.31 3.50
CA PRO A 77 -26.84 14.76 2.15
C PRO A 77 -25.33 14.90 1.96
N PHE A 78 -24.81 14.34 0.87
CA PHE A 78 -23.39 14.37 0.56
C PHE A 78 -22.82 15.79 0.55
N LYS A 79 -21.70 15.94 1.25
CA LYS A 79 -20.84 17.12 1.19
C LYS A 79 -19.40 16.63 1.05
N PRO A 80 -18.66 17.05 0.02
CA PRO A 80 -17.28 16.64 -0.13
C PRO A 80 -16.45 17.01 1.09
N SER A 81 -15.62 16.07 1.57
CA SER A 81 -14.76 16.33 2.72
C SER A 81 -13.79 17.49 2.47
N ALA A 82 -13.14 17.96 3.53
CA ALA A 82 -12.09 18.98 3.38
C ALA A 82 -10.95 18.49 2.47
N ARG A 83 -10.56 17.22 2.59
CA ARG A 83 -9.55 16.58 1.75
C ARG A 83 -10.02 16.54 0.29
N ALA A 84 -11.22 16.01 0.01
CA ALA A 84 -11.75 15.92 -1.33
C ALA A 84 -11.87 17.30 -2.01
N ARG A 85 -12.24 18.36 -1.28
CA ARG A 85 -12.27 19.73 -1.83
C ARG A 85 -10.89 20.26 -2.20
N ILE A 86 -9.87 19.98 -1.39
CA ILE A 86 -8.49 20.38 -1.69
C ILE A 86 -8.00 19.62 -2.92
N LEU A 87 -8.17 18.30 -2.94
CA LEU A 87 -7.82 17.44 -4.06
C LEU A 87 -8.52 17.89 -5.35
N ALA A 88 -9.83 18.10 -5.31
CA ALA A 88 -10.60 18.62 -6.42
C ALA A 88 -10.02 19.92 -7.00
N ARG A 89 -9.64 20.87 -6.14
CA ARG A 89 -9.05 22.13 -6.58
C ARG A 89 -7.68 21.92 -7.24
N LEU A 90 -6.85 21.06 -6.67
CA LEU A 90 -5.53 20.74 -7.19
C LEU A 90 -5.63 19.98 -8.52
N GLY A 91 -6.51 18.98 -8.63
CA GLY A 91 -6.77 18.26 -9.88
C GLY A 91 -7.28 19.14 -11.00
N LYS A 92 -8.18 20.08 -10.71
CA LYS A 92 -8.62 21.09 -11.70
C LYS A 92 -7.51 22.02 -12.17
N THR A 93 -6.47 22.23 -11.34
CA THR A 93 -5.37 23.16 -11.62
C THR A 93 -4.19 22.46 -12.32
N PHE A 94 -3.83 21.26 -11.87
CA PHE A 94 -2.66 20.50 -12.34
C PHE A 94 -3.01 19.35 -13.28
N GLY A 95 -4.30 19.06 -13.46
CA GLY A 95 -4.82 18.03 -14.35
C GLY A 95 -4.91 16.63 -13.72
N PRO A 96 -5.40 15.64 -14.49
CA PRO A 96 -5.64 14.27 -14.03
C PRO A 96 -4.41 13.56 -13.43
N GLY A 97 -3.23 13.76 -14.03
CA GLY A 97 -1.99 13.12 -13.58
C GLY A 97 -1.56 13.48 -12.15
N PHE A 98 -2.06 14.59 -11.59
CA PHE A 98 -1.82 14.95 -10.19
C PHE A 98 -2.71 14.14 -9.22
N LEU A 99 -3.97 13.91 -9.58
CA LEU A 99 -4.94 13.24 -8.73
C LEU A 99 -4.84 11.72 -8.81
N LEU A 100 -4.52 11.20 -9.99
CA LEU A 100 -4.51 9.77 -10.28
C LEU A 100 -3.66 8.95 -9.28
N PRO A 101 -2.43 9.36 -8.89
CA PRO A 101 -1.64 8.62 -7.90
C PRO A 101 -2.28 8.61 -6.50
N MET A 102 -3.06 9.64 -6.15
CA MET A 102 -3.69 9.73 -4.83
C MET A 102 -4.91 8.83 -4.73
N LEU A 103 -5.72 8.76 -5.79
CA LEU A 103 -6.83 7.81 -5.88
C LEU A 103 -6.32 6.38 -5.97
N LEU A 104 -5.28 6.12 -6.77
CA LEU A 104 -4.65 4.81 -6.84
C LEU A 104 -4.17 4.32 -5.45
N GLN A 105 -3.61 5.22 -4.65
CA GLN A 105 -3.20 4.92 -3.28
C GLN A 105 -4.40 4.72 -2.34
N GLU A 106 -5.54 5.35 -2.61
CA GLU A 106 -6.77 5.25 -1.83
C GLU A 106 -7.45 3.90 -2.06
N GLU A 107 -7.70 3.55 -3.33
CA GLU A 107 -8.21 2.23 -3.75
C GLU A 107 -7.33 1.09 -3.21
N GLY A 108 -6.00 1.24 -3.30
CA GLY A 108 -5.08 0.23 -2.76
C GLY A 108 -5.13 0.10 -1.24
N ARG A 109 -5.54 1.13 -0.50
CA ARG A 109 -5.77 1.03 0.95
C ARG A 109 -7.11 0.37 1.26
N GLU A 110 -8.11 0.57 0.41
CA GLU A 110 -9.44 -0.02 0.54
C GLU A 110 -9.40 -1.53 0.33
N VAL A 111 -8.63 -2.03 -0.65
CA VAL A 111 -8.37 -3.47 -0.81
C VAL A 111 -7.90 -4.10 0.51
N LYS A 112 -6.87 -3.53 1.12
CA LYS A 112 -6.32 -4.03 2.39
C LYS A 112 -7.34 -3.95 3.53
N ALA A 113 -8.05 -2.83 3.64
CA ALA A 113 -9.03 -2.61 4.70
C ALA A 113 -10.21 -3.61 4.61
N TYR A 114 -10.72 -3.87 3.40
CA TYR A 114 -11.83 -4.78 3.18
C TYR A 114 -11.42 -6.26 3.30
N LEU A 115 -10.22 -6.64 2.87
CA LEU A 115 -9.67 -7.97 3.14
C LEU A 115 -9.47 -8.22 4.64
N ASP A 116 -8.94 -7.24 5.38
CA ASP A 116 -8.81 -7.34 6.83
C ASP A 116 -10.17 -7.41 7.54
N MET A 117 -11.18 -6.67 7.06
CA MET A 117 -12.56 -6.79 7.54
C MET A 117 -13.14 -8.18 7.26
N HIS A 118 -12.94 -8.73 6.07
CA HIS A 118 -13.35 -10.09 5.72
C HIS A 118 -12.71 -11.13 6.65
N ARG A 119 -11.40 -11.04 6.87
CA ARG A 119 -10.64 -11.93 7.78
C ARG A 119 -11.11 -11.84 9.23
N ALA A 120 -11.43 -10.63 9.69
CA ALA A 120 -11.90 -10.41 11.06
C ALA A 120 -13.34 -10.90 11.29
N THR A 121 -14.11 -11.06 10.21
CA THR A 121 -15.52 -11.47 10.28
C THR A 121 -15.63 -13.00 10.39
N PRO A 122 -16.29 -13.54 11.43
CA PRO A 122 -16.45 -14.99 11.58
C PRO A 122 -17.15 -15.63 10.36
N ALA A 123 -16.74 -16.84 9.99
CA ALA A 123 -17.32 -17.55 8.86
C ALA A 123 -18.85 -17.71 9.01
N GLY A 124 -19.61 -17.25 8.01
CA GLY A 124 -21.08 -17.28 8.01
C GLY A 124 -21.74 -16.14 8.79
N ALA A 125 -20.97 -15.21 9.37
CA ALA A 125 -21.53 -13.97 9.92
C ALA A 125 -21.87 -12.99 8.78
N PRO A 126 -22.95 -12.19 8.92
CA PRO A 126 -23.27 -11.12 7.97
C PRO A 126 -22.12 -10.10 7.85
N GLY A 127 -21.92 -9.54 6.66
CA GLY A 127 -20.89 -8.54 6.37
C GLY A 127 -19.60 -9.10 5.76
N GLY A 128 -19.31 -10.39 5.96
CA GLY A 128 -18.09 -11.00 5.43
C GLY A 128 -18.09 -11.09 3.90
N GLY A 129 -19.21 -11.50 3.30
CA GLY A 129 -19.31 -11.61 1.83
C GLY A 129 -19.30 -10.24 1.14
N GLU A 130 -19.91 -9.25 1.80
CA GLU A 130 -19.97 -7.85 1.37
C GLU A 130 -18.57 -7.24 1.40
N ALA A 131 -17.81 -7.43 2.48
CA ALA A 131 -16.42 -6.98 2.57
C ALA A 131 -15.54 -7.60 1.47
N LEU A 132 -15.69 -8.89 1.17
CA LEU A 132 -14.95 -9.51 0.08
C LEU A 132 -15.34 -8.94 -1.31
N THR A 133 -16.60 -8.59 -1.49
CA THR A 133 -17.07 -7.98 -2.75
C THR A 133 -16.44 -6.59 -2.93
N LEU A 134 -16.46 -5.77 -1.88
CA LEU A 134 -15.84 -4.45 -1.88
C LEU A 134 -14.32 -4.51 -2.09
N ALA A 135 -13.64 -5.50 -1.51
CA ALA A 135 -12.22 -5.74 -1.75
C ALA A 135 -11.92 -5.99 -3.24
N LYS A 136 -12.75 -6.81 -3.91
CA LYS A 136 -12.62 -7.11 -5.35
C LYS A 136 -12.88 -5.87 -6.20
N GLU A 137 -13.93 -5.11 -5.90
CA GLU A 137 -14.26 -3.89 -6.63
C GLU A 137 -13.16 -2.83 -6.48
N SER A 138 -12.60 -2.67 -5.27
CA SER A 138 -11.45 -1.77 -5.02
C SER A 138 -10.18 -2.22 -5.76
N ALA A 139 -9.94 -3.54 -5.83
CA ALA A 139 -8.80 -4.10 -6.57
C ALA A 139 -8.93 -3.85 -8.08
N ASP A 140 -10.12 -4.06 -8.65
CA ASP A 140 -10.43 -3.75 -10.05
C ASP A 140 -10.24 -2.25 -10.36
N HIS A 141 -10.64 -1.37 -9.45
CA HIS A 141 -10.44 0.08 -9.57
C HIS A 141 -8.96 0.44 -9.58
N ALA A 142 -8.20 -0.02 -8.58
CA ALA A 142 -6.77 0.20 -8.50
C ALA A 142 -6.02 -0.32 -9.73
N MET A 143 -6.35 -1.53 -10.22
CA MET A 143 -5.76 -2.07 -11.44
C MET A 143 -6.11 -1.24 -12.68
N THR A 144 -7.36 -0.80 -12.79
CA THR A 144 -7.81 0.08 -13.88
C THR A 144 -7.06 1.40 -13.87
N LEU A 145 -6.89 2.03 -12.71
CA LEU A 145 -6.12 3.28 -12.55
C LEU A 145 -4.62 3.10 -12.82
N ALA A 146 -4.06 1.95 -12.43
CA ALA A 146 -2.68 1.58 -12.74
C ALA A 146 -2.46 1.48 -14.26
N GLY A 147 -3.38 0.79 -14.96
CA GLY A 147 -3.38 0.68 -16.42
C GLY A 147 -3.47 2.04 -17.11
N ILE A 148 -4.32 2.96 -16.64
CA ILE A 148 -4.40 4.34 -17.16
C ILE A 148 -3.08 5.10 -16.97
N SER A 149 -2.35 4.81 -15.89
CA SER A 149 -1.05 5.40 -15.55
C SER A 149 0.13 4.74 -16.27
N GLY A 150 -0.10 3.64 -17.00
CA GLY A 150 0.97 2.81 -17.58
C GLY A 150 1.81 2.09 -16.52
N LYS A 151 1.28 1.89 -15.32
CA LYS A 151 1.90 1.08 -14.26
C LYS A 151 1.42 -0.37 -14.40
N SER A 152 2.31 -1.30 -14.07
CA SER A 152 2.05 -2.74 -14.02
C SER A 152 2.23 -3.22 -12.58
N GLY A 153 1.56 -4.33 -12.24
CA GLY A 153 1.57 -4.94 -10.92
C GLY A 153 0.57 -4.31 -9.95
N GLU A 154 0.35 -4.95 -8.81
CA GLU A 154 -0.59 -4.50 -7.79
C GLU A 154 -0.14 -3.20 -7.08
N PRO A 155 -0.92 -2.11 -7.21
CA PRO A 155 -0.60 -0.83 -6.58
C PRO A 155 -0.61 -0.85 -5.06
N TRP A 156 -1.27 -1.85 -4.46
CA TRP A 156 -1.36 -1.99 -3.01
C TRP A 156 -0.16 -2.74 -2.41
N HIS A 157 0.69 -3.39 -3.20
CA HIS A 157 1.92 -4.03 -2.72
C HIS A 157 3.10 -3.05 -2.73
N ARG A 158 4.00 -3.18 -1.74
CA ARG A 158 5.25 -2.40 -1.71
C ARG A 158 6.40 -3.16 -2.37
N THR A 159 6.75 -2.78 -3.59
CA THR A 159 7.94 -3.29 -4.28
C THR A 159 9.20 -2.51 -3.87
N GLU A 160 9.74 -2.75 -2.67
CA GLU A 160 11.10 -2.30 -2.31
C GLU A 160 12.03 -3.50 -2.13
N SER A 161 12.69 -3.91 -3.22
CA SER A 161 13.73 -4.96 -3.18
C SER A 161 15.02 -4.45 -3.82
N GLY A 162 15.85 -3.74 -3.06
CA GLY A 162 17.08 -3.18 -3.62
C GLY A 162 18.02 -2.45 -2.65
N GLY A 163 18.20 -2.97 -1.43
CA GLY A 163 18.91 -2.23 -0.38
C GLY A 163 20.30 -2.73 -0.02
N PHE A 164 20.49 -4.04 0.17
CA PHE A 164 21.55 -4.50 1.09
C PHE A 164 22.97 -4.11 0.69
N LEU A 165 23.43 -4.47 -0.52
CA LEU A 165 24.80 -4.16 -0.96
C LEU A 165 25.03 -2.65 -1.11
N ARG A 166 24.01 -1.93 -1.59
CA ARG A 166 24.04 -0.47 -1.72
C ARG A 166 24.19 0.19 -0.35
N ASN A 167 23.45 -0.27 0.65
CA ASN A 167 23.48 0.23 2.01
C ASN A 167 24.83 -0.05 2.70
N VAL A 168 25.44 -1.20 2.44
CA VAL A 168 26.79 -1.53 2.94
C VAL A 168 27.86 -0.60 2.34
N VAL A 169 27.81 -0.34 1.02
CA VAL A 169 28.79 0.51 0.34
C VAL A 169 28.65 1.98 0.76
N TYR A 170 27.43 2.50 0.81
CA TYR A 170 27.21 3.85 1.33
C TYR A 170 27.60 3.96 2.80
N GLY A 171 27.36 2.90 3.58
CA GLY A 171 27.68 2.91 4.99
C GLY A 171 29.18 2.98 5.27
N PHE A 172 29.98 2.23 4.52
CA PHE A 172 31.43 2.28 4.61
C PHE A 172 31.99 3.66 4.19
N ASN A 173 31.46 4.23 3.10
CA ASN A 173 31.90 5.53 2.61
C ASN A 173 31.58 6.68 3.59
N ASP A 174 30.40 6.64 4.20
CA ASP A 174 29.97 7.64 5.18
C ASP A 174 30.82 7.58 6.46
N GLY A 175 31.04 6.37 7.00
CA GLY A 175 31.88 6.18 8.20
C GLY A 175 33.34 6.59 8.00
N LEU A 176 33.93 6.38 6.82
CA LEU A 176 35.26 6.87 6.50
C LEU A 176 35.32 8.40 6.44
N THR A 177 34.33 9.03 5.81
CA THR A 177 34.29 10.48 5.60
C THR A 177 34.02 11.21 6.91
N ALA A 178 33.06 10.73 7.70
CA ALA A 178 32.71 11.29 9.01
C ALA A 178 33.88 11.20 9.99
N ASN A 179 34.53 10.04 10.08
CA ASN A 179 35.66 9.87 10.99
C ASN A 179 36.91 10.64 10.54
N PHE A 180 37.16 10.75 9.23
CA PHE A 180 38.22 11.62 8.71
C PHE A 180 37.98 13.08 9.06
N GLY A 181 36.75 13.58 8.88
CA GLY A 181 36.35 14.94 9.25
C GLY A 181 36.51 15.21 10.75
N LEU A 182 36.11 14.26 11.59
CA LEU A 182 36.28 14.34 13.05
C LEU A 182 37.75 14.47 13.44
N VAL A 183 38.61 13.57 12.94
CA VAL A 183 40.05 13.58 13.23
C VAL A 183 40.72 14.85 12.70
N ALA A 184 40.40 15.26 11.46
CA ALA A 184 40.92 16.49 10.87
C ALA A 184 40.49 17.75 11.65
N GLY A 185 39.26 17.80 12.14
CA GLY A 185 38.74 18.89 12.98
C GLY A 185 39.45 18.99 14.33
N ILE A 186 39.67 17.85 15.01
CA ILE A 186 40.40 17.80 16.29
C ILE A 186 41.85 18.28 16.11
N ILE A 187 42.51 17.85 15.03
CA ILE A 187 43.87 18.29 14.70
C ILE A 187 43.89 19.79 14.37
N GLY A 188 42.99 20.26 13.51
CA GLY A 188 42.92 21.65 13.07
C GLY A 188 42.59 22.65 14.18
N ALA A 189 41.83 22.23 15.19
CA ALA A 189 41.50 23.05 16.35
C ALA A 189 42.65 23.17 17.37
N GLY A 190 43.74 22.42 17.21
CA GLY A 190 44.90 22.46 18.11
C GLY A 190 44.62 21.91 19.53
N ILE A 191 43.50 21.22 19.72
CA ILE A 191 42.98 20.77 21.02
C ILE A 191 43.80 19.58 21.57
N ALA A 192 44.41 18.78 20.69
CA ALA A 192 45.19 17.61 21.07
C ALA A 192 46.69 17.88 20.98
N GLN A 193 47.31 18.28 22.09
CA GLN A 193 48.78 18.26 22.25
C GLN A 193 49.31 16.82 22.43
N GLU A 194 48.42 15.87 22.72
CA GLU A 194 48.72 14.46 22.93
C GLU A 194 48.08 13.59 21.83
N HIS A 195 48.92 12.93 21.03
CA HIS A 195 48.48 12.03 19.95
C HIS A 195 47.54 10.90 20.41
N GLN A 196 47.63 10.50 21.69
CA GLN A 196 46.77 9.47 22.28
C GLN A 196 45.29 9.89 22.30
N ALA A 197 44.99 11.15 22.59
CA ALA A 197 43.62 11.65 22.64
C ALA A 197 42.92 11.58 21.26
N VAL A 198 43.67 11.86 20.18
CA VAL A 198 43.17 11.78 18.79
C VAL A 198 42.83 10.34 18.42
N VAL A 199 43.70 9.38 18.78
CA VAL A 199 43.48 7.96 18.49
C VAL A 199 42.26 7.43 19.24
N VAL A 200 42.13 7.76 20.53
CA VAL A 200 40.97 7.35 21.33
C VAL A 200 39.67 7.93 20.76
N ALA A 201 39.68 9.21 20.37
CA ALA A 201 38.52 9.86 19.75
C ALA A 201 38.14 9.23 18.41
N GLY A 202 39.12 8.93 17.54
CA GLY A 202 38.86 8.28 16.25
C GLY A 202 38.35 6.85 16.40
N VAL A 203 38.88 6.07 17.34
CA VAL A 203 38.40 4.70 17.62
C VAL A 203 36.99 4.74 18.21
N ALA A 204 36.72 5.67 19.14
CA ALA A 204 35.39 5.85 19.70
C ALA A 204 34.38 6.29 18.63
N GLY A 205 34.77 7.17 17.70
CA GLY A 205 33.96 7.59 16.56
C GLY A 205 33.58 6.41 15.66
N VAL A 206 34.56 5.60 15.24
CA VAL A 206 34.31 4.40 14.43
C VAL A 206 33.37 3.41 15.12
N ILE A 207 33.54 3.19 16.43
CA ILE A 207 32.67 2.29 17.19
C ILE A 207 31.24 2.85 17.25
N ALA A 208 31.10 4.16 17.51
CA ALA A 208 29.80 4.81 17.57
C ALA A 208 29.07 4.76 16.21
N ASP A 209 29.78 5.04 15.12
CA ASP A 209 29.24 4.99 13.76
C ASP A 209 28.84 3.56 13.39
N ALA A 210 29.71 2.57 13.66
CA ALA A 210 29.42 1.17 13.39
C ALA A 210 28.18 0.67 14.16
N LEU A 211 28.01 1.07 15.42
CA LEU A 211 26.84 0.71 16.23
C LEU A 211 25.57 1.39 15.72
N SER A 212 25.63 2.68 15.36
CA SER A 212 24.50 3.44 14.83
C SER A 212 24.00 2.86 13.50
N MET A 213 24.91 2.62 12.57
CA MET A 213 24.60 2.10 11.24
C MET A 213 24.20 0.62 11.28
N GLY A 214 24.87 -0.18 12.11
CA GLY A 214 24.49 -1.58 12.32
C GLY A 214 23.08 -1.72 12.90
N SER A 215 22.73 -0.89 13.89
CA SER A 215 21.40 -0.92 14.51
C SER A 215 20.30 -0.44 13.56
N SER A 216 20.54 0.64 12.81
CA SER A 216 19.58 1.16 11.83
C SER A 216 19.40 0.21 10.64
N GLY A 217 20.48 -0.40 10.14
CA GLY A 217 20.41 -1.42 9.08
C GLY A 217 19.69 -2.69 9.53
N PHE A 218 19.94 -3.15 10.77
CA PHE A 218 19.20 -4.28 11.33
C PHE A 218 17.70 -3.98 11.48
N LEU A 219 17.35 -2.80 11.99
CA LEU A 219 15.95 -2.40 12.14
C LEU A 219 15.25 -2.26 10.78
N ALA A 220 15.93 -1.71 9.78
CA ALA A 220 15.44 -1.64 8.41
C ALA A 220 15.21 -3.05 7.84
N ALA A 221 16.21 -3.95 7.91
CA ALA A 221 16.08 -5.33 7.43
C ALA A 221 14.96 -6.11 8.15
N LYS A 222 14.81 -5.88 9.46
CA LYS A 222 13.71 -6.47 10.23
C LYS A 222 12.35 -5.91 9.77
N SER A 223 12.25 -4.60 9.55
CA SER A 223 11.03 -3.97 9.04
C SER A 223 10.69 -4.43 7.63
N GLU A 224 11.68 -4.54 6.74
CA GLU A 224 11.51 -5.11 5.39
C GLU A 224 11.03 -6.55 5.47
N ARG A 225 11.56 -7.34 6.42
CA ARG A 225 11.12 -8.72 6.63
C ARG A 225 9.68 -8.80 7.12
N GLU A 226 9.28 -7.97 8.08
CA GLU A 226 7.91 -7.90 8.58
C GLU A 226 6.92 -7.47 7.48
N VAL A 227 7.32 -6.52 6.63
CA VAL A 227 6.53 -6.14 5.44
C VAL A 227 6.45 -7.31 4.47
N TYR A 228 7.57 -7.94 4.13
CA TYR A 228 7.58 -9.10 3.22
C TYR A 228 6.68 -10.25 3.71
N ASP A 229 6.80 -10.61 4.99
CA ASP A 229 5.98 -11.68 5.57
C ASP A 229 4.48 -11.30 5.59
N TYR A 230 4.15 -10.01 5.73
CA TYR A 230 2.77 -9.50 5.59
C TYR A 230 2.26 -9.56 4.15
N GLU A 231 3.04 -9.06 3.16
CA GLU A 231 2.65 -9.08 1.75
C GLU A 231 2.46 -10.54 1.27
N ILE A 232 3.33 -11.49 1.65
CA ILE A 232 3.15 -12.92 1.33
C ILE A 232 1.87 -13.52 1.95
N ALA A 233 1.48 -13.06 3.14
CA ALA A 233 0.24 -13.50 3.76
C ALA A 233 -0.99 -12.89 3.06
N MET A 234 -0.87 -11.68 2.53
CA MET A 234 -1.88 -11.01 1.73
C MET A 234 -2.09 -11.70 0.39
N GLU A 235 -0.99 -11.92 -0.34
CA GLU A 235 -0.94 -12.61 -1.62
C GLU A 235 -1.63 -13.99 -1.57
N LYS A 236 -1.37 -14.76 -0.51
CA LYS A 236 -2.01 -16.06 -0.29
C LYS A 236 -3.53 -15.97 -0.24
N ASP A 237 -4.04 -14.92 0.38
CA ASP A 237 -5.47 -14.71 0.50
C ASP A 237 -6.05 -14.16 -0.80
N GLU A 238 -5.32 -13.31 -1.51
CA GLU A 238 -5.71 -12.77 -2.81
C GLU A 238 -5.80 -13.90 -3.86
N ILE A 239 -4.83 -14.81 -3.92
CA ILE A 239 -4.89 -16.04 -4.74
C ILE A 239 -6.13 -16.89 -4.41
N ALA A 240 -6.50 -16.99 -3.13
CA ALA A 240 -7.63 -17.81 -2.70
C ALA A 240 -9.00 -17.13 -2.94
N LEU A 241 -9.06 -15.82 -2.72
CA LEU A 241 -10.31 -15.05 -2.65
C LEU A 241 -10.61 -14.32 -3.96
N MET A 242 -9.58 -13.91 -4.70
CA MET A 242 -9.62 -13.09 -5.92
C MET A 242 -8.84 -13.71 -7.10
N PRO A 243 -9.01 -15.01 -7.40
CA PRO A 243 -8.17 -15.72 -8.38
C PRO A 243 -8.21 -15.16 -9.80
N GLU A 244 -9.31 -14.50 -10.19
CA GLU A 244 -9.41 -13.88 -11.52
C GLU A 244 -8.51 -12.64 -11.65
N ILE A 245 -8.40 -11.84 -10.58
CA ILE A 245 -7.56 -10.62 -10.55
C ILE A 245 -6.08 -11.02 -10.60
N GLU A 246 -5.69 -11.98 -9.75
CA GLU A 246 -4.34 -12.54 -9.72
C GLU A 246 -3.88 -13.13 -11.06
N ARG A 247 -4.79 -13.83 -11.76
CA ARG A 247 -4.48 -14.37 -13.08
C ARG A 247 -4.13 -13.27 -14.06
N ASP A 248 -4.99 -12.25 -14.10
CA ASP A 248 -4.91 -11.18 -15.07
C ASP A 248 -3.67 -10.32 -14.78
N GLU A 249 -3.33 -10.13 -13.51
CA GLU A 249 -2.06 -9.50 -13.12
C GLU A 249 -0.84 -10.32 -13.54
N LEU A 250 -0.79 -11.61 -13.23
CA LEU A 250 0.32 -12.47 -13.63
C LEU A 250 0.48 -12.51 -15.16
N ALA A 251 -0.63 -12.51 -15.90
CA ALA A 251 -0.62 -12.38 -17.35
C ALA A 251 0.03 -11.05 -17.79
N LEU A 252 -0.35 -9.92 -17.18
CA LEU A 252 0.29 -8.62 -17.46
C LEU A 252 1.78 -8.61 -17.14
N ILE A 253 2.22 -9.28 -16.06
CA ILE A 253 3.65 -9.44 -15.73
C ILE A 253 4.37 -10.20 -16.85
N TYR A 254 3.78 -11.27 -17.36
CA TYR A 254 4.34 -12.03 -18.49
C TYR A 254 4.34 -11.23 -19.79
N GLU A 255 3.31 -10.44 -20.07
CA GLU A 255 3.28 -9.51 -21.21
C GLU A 255 4.37 -8.45 -21.11
N ALA A 256 4.58 -7.88 -19.92
CA ALA A 256 5.65 -6.93 -19.66
C ALA A 256 7.05 -7.56 -19.84
N LYS A 257 7.18 -8.87 -19.59
CA LYS A 257 8.38 -9.68 -19.91
C LYS A 257 8.51 -10.00 -21.41
N GLY A 258 7.57 -9.56 -22.24
CA GLY A 258 7.60 -9.66 -23.71
C GLY A 258 6.80 -10.82 -24.28
N MET A 259 5.95 -11.48 -23.50
CA MET A 259 5.07 -12.54 -24.00
C MET A 259 3.86 -11.97 -24.75
N ASP A 260 3.34 -12.74 -25.71
CA ASP A 260 2.05 -12.46 -26.33
C ASP A 260 0.91 -12.63 -25.31
N ALA A 261 -0.11 -11.76 -25.35
CA ALA A 261 -1.21 -11.73 -24.39
C ALA A 261 -1.93 -13.08 -24.26
N SER A 262 -2.16 -13.80 -25.37
CA SER A 262 -2.84 -15.09 -25.32
C SER A 262 -1.99 -16.17 -24.65
N ALA A 263 -0.67 -16.13 -24.88
CA ALA A 263 0.30 -17.03 -24.26
C ALA A 263 0.51 -16.69 -22.77
N ALA A 264 0.55 -15.41 -22.43
CA ALA A 264 0.68 -14.90 -21.06
C ALA A 264 -0.50 -15.35 -20.20
N HIS A 265 -1.74 -15.12 -20.67
CA HIS A 265 -2.94 -15.56 -19.97
C HIS A 265 -2.99 -17.08 -19.81
N THR A 266 -2.60 -17.84 -20.84
CA THR A 266 -2.56 -19.31 -20.77
C THR A 266 -1.56 -19.79 -19.72
N LEU A 267 -0.36 -19.19 -19.69
CA LEU A 267 0.67 -19.54 -18.71
C LEU A 267 0.24 -19.14 -17.29
N ALA A 268 -0.31 -17.95 -17.10
CA ALA A 268 -0.83 -17.50 -15.81
C ALA A 268 -1.89 -18.47 -15.28
N THR A 269 -2.84 -18.88 -16.12
CA THR A 269 -3.85 -19.89 -15.76
C THR A 269 -3.23 -21.21 -15.31
N GLN A 270 -2.14 -21.66 -15.96
CA GLN A 270 -1.45 -22.89 -15.60
C GLN A 270 -0.66 -22.77 -14.29
N VAL A 271 -0.01 -21.63 -14.05
CA VAL A 271 0.74 -21.36 -12.81
C VAL A 271 -0.21 -21.28 -11.63
N MET A 272 -1.35 -20.61 -11.78
CA MET A 272 -2.38 -20.51 -10.74
C MET A 272 -3.01 -21.83 -10.33
N ALA A 273 -2.89 -22.89 -11.14
CA ALA A 273 -3.31 -24.23 -10.72
C ALA A 273 -2.48 -24.77 -9.55
N ASP A 274 -1.31 -24.17 -9.27
CA ASP A 274 -0.46 -24.45 -8.11
C ASP A 274 -0.17 -23.15 -7.34
N PRO A 275 -0.94 -22.86 -6.27
CA PRO A 275 -0.75 -21.66 -5.46
C PRO A 275 0.65 -21.51 -4.86
N ALA A 276 1.38 -22.61 -4.62
CA ALA A 276 2.75 -22.53 -4.12
C ALA A 276 3.71 -22.00 -5.19
N ARG A 277 3.50 -22.39 -6.44
CA ARG A 277 4.27 -21.90 -7.58
C ARG A 277 3.95 -20.45 -7.92
N MET A 278 2.70 -20.04 -7.77
CA MET A 278 2.27 -18.64 -7.93
C MET A 278 3.06 -17.70 -7.00
N LEU A 279 3.16 -18.06 -5.72
CA LEU A 279 3.91 -17.29 -4.72
C LEU A 279 5.42 -17.15 -5.00
N GLU A 280 5.98 -17.99 -5.88
CA GLU A 280 7.39 -17.90 -6.28
C GLU A 280 7.61 -17.01 -7.51
N GLU A 281 6.55 -16.69 -8.26
CA GLU A 281 6.62 -15.88 -9.49
C GLU A 281 6.40 -14.37 -9.22
N GLN A 282 5.93 -14.03 -8.01
CA GLN A 282 5.76 -12.70 -7.41
C GLN A 282 7.07 -12.18 -6.80
#